data_AF-A0A7U3WGW6-F1
#
_entry.id   AF-A0A7U3WGW6-F1
#
_cell.length_a   1.000
_cell.length_b   1.000
_cell.length_c   1.000
_cell.angle_alpha   90.00
_cell.angle_beta   90.00
_cell.angle_gamma   90.00
#
_symmetry.space_group_name_H-M   'P 1'
#
loop_
_entity.id
_entity.type
_entity.pdbx_description
1 polymer ?
#
loop_
_entity_poly.entity_id
_entity_poly.type
_entity_poly.pdbx_seq_one_letter_code
_entity_poly.pdbx_strand_id
1 'polypeptide(L)'
;MTRFVAAALLALIAIPAVAGCSSDKRGTGDSPVANHRGDDSPANVTNFPDQFANIATKCVAGAPGFRAFVTTRDAAPVVMADPTCKG
;
A
#
# COMPACT_ATOMS: atom_id res chain seq x y z
N MET A 1 -17.25 30.12 -33.20
CA MET A 1 -15.89 29.70 -32.77
C MET A 1 -15.66 29.83 -31.27
N THR A 2 -15.95 30.98 -30.65
CA THR A 2 -15.75 31.22 -29.19
C THR A 2 -16.40 30.21 -28.24
N ARG A 3 -17.61 29.71 -28.57
CA ARG A 3 -18.30 28.69 -27.75
C ARG A 3 -17.60 27.33 -27.73
N PHE A 4 -16.98 26.93 -28.85
CA PHE A 4 -16.24 25.67 -28.94
C PHE A 4 -14.89 25.74 -28.22
N VAL A 5 -14.24 26.91 -28.24
CA VAL A 5 -13.01 27.18 -27.49
C VAL A 5 -13.25 27.13 -25.97
N ALA A 6 -14.35 27.73 -25.50
CA ALA A 6 -14.72 27.69 -24.09
C ALA A 6 -15.01 26.26 -23.60
N ALA A 7 -15.71 25.45 -24.42
CA ALA A 7 -15.99 24.06 -24.08
C ALA A 7 -14.71 23.20 -24.00
N ALA A 8 -13.75 23.43 -24.91
CA ALA A 8 -12.47 22.73 -24.90
C ALA A 8 -11.62 23.06 -23.66
N LEU A 9 -11.62 24.33 -23.23
CA LEU A 9 -10.92 24.76 -22.01
C LEU A 9 -11.54 24.17 -20.74
N LEU A 10 -12.87 24.13 -20.65
CA LEU A 10 -13.59 23.50 -19.56
C LEU A 10 -13.30 21.99 -19.48
N ALA A 11 -13.26 21.31 -20.62
CA ALA A 11 -12.90 19.89 -20.67
C ALA A 11 -11.45 19.65 -20.21
N LEU A 12 -10.51 20.51 -20.61
CA LEU A 12 -9.10 20.38 -20.23
C LEU A 12 -8.89 20.46 -18.71
N ILE A 13 -9.70 21.25 -18.00
CA ILE A 13 -9.62 21.43 -16.55
C ILE A 13 -10.38 20.32 -15.82
N ALA A 14 -11.53 19.91 -16.34
CA ALA A 14 -12.38 18.92 -15.69
C ALA A 14 -11.76 17.50 -15.70
N ILE A 15 -11.15 17.08 -16.82
CA ILE A 15 -10.60 15.72 -16.97
C ILE A 15 -9.55 15.34 -15.90
N PRO A 16 -8.51 16.16 -15.60
CA PRO A 16 -7.54 15.81 -14.57
C PRO A 16 -8.13 15.84 -13.16
N ALA A 17 -9.16 16.68 -12.92
CA ALA A 17 -9.81 16.77 -11.61
C ALA A 17 -10.59 15.50 -11.24
N VAL A 18 -11.11 14.74 -12.22
CA VAL A 18 -11.80 13.44 -11.97
C VAL A 18 -10.86 12.24 -12.10
N ALA A 19 -9.70 12.39 -12.72
CA ALA A 19 -8.71 11.32 -12.87
C ALA A 19 -7.86 11.07 -11.60
N GLY A 20 -7.99 11.91 -10.57
CA GLY A 20 -7.23 11.82 -9.32
C GLY A 20 -7.67 10.71 -8.34
N CYS A 21 -8.76 10.01 -8.59
CA CYS A 21 -9.18 8.86 -7.77
C CYS A 21 -8.39 7.60 -8.16
N SER A 22 -7.09 7.60 -7.88
CA SER A 22 -6.26 6.40 -7.99
C SER A 22 -6.53 5.47 -6.79
N SER A 23 -7.53 4.61 -6.90
CA SER A 23 -7.48 3.34 -6.16
C SER A 23 -6.41 2.51 -6.85
N ASP A 24 -5.25 2.38 -6.21
CA ASP A 24 -4.20 1.50 -6.69
C ASP A 24 -4.74 0.06 -6.75
N LYS A 25 -4.33 -0.72 -7.76
CA LYS A 25 -4.78 -2.11 -7.92
C LYS A 25 -4.30 -3.01 -6.78
N ARG A 26 -3.38 -2.53 -5.94
CA ARG A 26 -2.76 -3.23 -4.82
C ARG A 26 -3.40 -2.85 -3.46
N GLY A 27 -4.21 -1.79 -3.39
CA GLY A 27 -4.94 -1.38 -2.19
C GLY A 27 -5.06 0.14 -2.01
N THR A 28 -5.66 0.55 -0.89
CA THR A 28 -5.66 1.95 -0.43
C THR A 28 -4.29 2.30 0.14
N GLY A 29 -3.33 2.65 -0.72
CA GLY A 29 -2.07 3.24 -0.32
C GLY A 29 -1.28 2.38 0.66
N ASP A 30 -0.70 1.28 0.17
CA ASP A 30 0.36 0.60 0.90
C ASP A 30 1.45 1.60 1.32
N SER A 31 2.09 1.33 2.47
CA SER A 31 3.25 2.09 2.96
C SER A 31 4.20 2.44 1.81
N PRO A 32 4.77 3.66 1.76
CA PRO A 32 5.61 4.09 0.65
C PRO A 32 6.74 3.10 0.40
N VAL A 33 6.63 2.37 -0.70
CA VAL A 33 7.60 1.36 -1.13
C VAL A 33 8.58 1.99 -2.12
N ALA A 34 9.87 1.71 -1.94
CA ALA A 34 10.90 2.22 -2.84
C ALA A 34 10.58 1.85 -4.30
N ASN A 35 10.68 2.80 -5.22
CA ASN A 35 10.37 2.63 -6.65
C ASN A 35 8.93 2.19 -6.98
N HIS A 36 7.95 2.42 -6.10
CA HIS A 36 6.55 1.97 -6.28
C HIS A 36 6.41 0.46 -6.51
N ARG A 37 7.44 -0.33 -6.18
CA ARG A 37 7.42 -1.80 -6.17
C ARG A 37 7.58 -2.25 -4.74
N GLY A 38 6.45 -2.58 -4.12
CA GLY A 38 6.48 -3.30 -2.85
C GLY A 38 7.10 -4.67 -3.03
N ASP A 39 7.55 -5.25 -1.93
CA ASP A 39 7.83 -6.68 -1.92
C ASP A 39 6.51 -7.40 -2.26
N ASP A 40 6.49 -8.14 -3.38
CA ASP A 40 5.32 -8.88 -3.87
C ASP A 40 5.33 -10.35 -3.43
N SER A 41 6.31 -10.76 -2.61
CA SER A 41 6.33 -12.12 -2.06
C SER A 41 5.17 -12.35 -1.08
N PRO A 42 4.68 -13.60 -0.93
CA PRO A 42 3.68 -13.90 0.10
C PRO A 42 4.20 -13.58 1.51
N ALA A 43 3.34 -13.03 2.36
CA ALA A 43 3.65 -12.94 3.79
C ALA A 43 3.70 -14.35 4.41
N ASN A 44 4.54 -14.52 5.44
CA ASN A 44 4.48 -15.72 6.26
C ASN A 44 3.33 -15.57 7.27
N VAL A 45 2.43 -16.53 7.31
CA VAL A 45 1.22 -16.50 8.15
C VAL A 45 1.24 -17.66 9.14
N THR A 46 1.17 -17.31 10.41
CA THR A 46 0.96 -18.26 11.50
C THR A 46 -0.50 -18.21 11.91
N ASN A 47 -1.21 -19.31 11.68
CA ASN A 47 -2.60 -19.47 12.07
C ASN A 47 -2.73 -19.98 13.50
N PHE A 48 -3.63 -19.37 14.27
CA PHE A 48 -3.96 -19.70 15.64
C PHE A 48 -5.41 -20.22 15.68
N PRO A 49 -5.63 -21.54 15.73
CA PRO A 49 -6.97 -22.13 15.64
C PRO A 49 -7.79 -21.99 16.94
N ASP A 50 -7.15 -21.52 18.01
CA ASP A 50 -7.66 -21.38 19.37
C ASP A 50 -8.30 -20.00 19.63
N GLN A 51 -8.83 -19.35 18.59
CA GLN A 51 -9.45 -18.02 18.62
C GLN A 51 -8.48 -16.86 18.97
N PHE A 52 -7.18 -17.11 19.13
CA PHE A 52 -6.20 -16.03 19.14
C PHE A 52 -6.06 -15.43 17.73
N ALA A 53 -5.67 -14.17 17.66
CA ALA A 53 -5.50 -13.50 16.37
C ALA A 53 -4.32 -14.12 15.59
N ASN A 54 -4.58 -14.52 14.35
CA ASN A 54 -3.54 -14.93 13.41
C ASN A 54 -2.51 -13.81 13.22
N ILE A 55 -1.26 -14.19 12.97
CA ILE A 55 -0.14 -13.27 12.76
C ILE A 55 0.35 -13.44 11.33
N ALA A 56 0.49 -12.34 10.59
CA ALA A 56 1.23 -12.30 9.33
C ALA A 56 2.49 -11.46 9.50
N THR A 57 3.57 -11.86 8.85
CA THR A 57 4.87 -11.17 8.97
C THR A 57 5.61 -11.08 7.64
N LYS A 58 6.33 -9.96 7.47
CA LYS A 58 7.09 -9.67 6.25
C LYS A 58 8.18 -8.62 6.50
N CYS A 59 9.25 -8.68 5.73
CA CYS A 59 10.26 -7.63 5.73
C CYS A 59 9.66 -6.30 5.24
N VAL A 60 10.08 -5.18 5.82
CA VAL A 60 9.56 -3.85 5.46
C VAL A 60 10.26 -3.37 4.20
N ALA A 61 9.51 -3.23 3.11
CA ALA A 61 10.02 -2.67 1.87
C ALA A 61 10.54 -1.24 2.12
N GLY A 62 11.80 -0.99 1.76
CA GLY A 62 12.44 0.32 1.98
C GLY A 62 13.05 0.53 3.38
N ALA A 63 12.94 -0.43 4.30
CA ALA A 63 13.63 -0.41 5.60
C ALA A 63 14.39 -1.73 5.84
N PRO A 64 15.58 -1.90 5.25
CA PRO A 64 16.42 -3.08 5.46
C PRO A 64 16.69 -3.30 6.95
N GLY A 65 16.72 -4.56 7.39
CA GLY A 65 16.91 -4.90 8.79
C GLY A 65 15.65 -4.79 9.66
N PHE A 66 14.47 -4.57 9.08
CA PHE A 66 13.20 -4.51 9.81
C PHE A 66 12.14 -5.45 9.25
N ARG A 67 11.35 -6.02 10.16
CA ARG A 67 10.21 -6.89 9.88
C ARG A 67 8.95 -6.36 10.55
N ALA A 68 7.86 -6.33 9.79
CA ALA A 68 6.54 -6.01 10.29
C ALA A 68 5.79 -7.28 10.70
N PHE A 69 4.97 -7.14 11.74
CA PHE A 69 4.04 -8.12 12.25
C PHE A 69 2.67 -7.47 12.31
N VAL A 70 1.69 -8.08 11.65
CA VAL A 70 0.30 -7.64 11.64
C VAL A 70 -0.58 -8.77 12.14
N THR A 71 -1.72 -8.40 12.73
CA THR A 71 -2.66 -9.37 13.26
C THR A 71 -4.01 -9.23 12.59
N THR A 72 -4.83 -10.29 12.64
CA THR A 72 -6.20 -10.29 12.08
C THR A 72 -7.22 -9.46 12.88
N ARG A 73 -6.84 -8.92 14.04
CA ARG A 73 -7.62 -7.93 14.79
C ARG A 73 -7.19 -6.52 14.43
N ASP A 74 -8.08 -5.55 14.65
CA ASP A 74 -7.77 -4.13 14.47
C ASP A 74 -6.77 -3.67 15.53
N ALA A 75 -5.49 -3.64 15.14
CA ALA A 75 -4.37 -3.26 15.98
C ALA A 75 -3.26 -2.67 15.10
N ALA A 76 -2.50 -1.73 15.67
CA ALA A 76 -1.35 -1.17 14.98
C ALA A 76 -0.30 -2.27 14.68
N PRO A 77 0.34 -2.23 13.49
CA PRO A 77 1.45 -3.12 13.19
C PRO A 77 2.61 -2.96 14.19
N VAL A 78 3.25 -4.07 14.52
CA VAL A 78 4.50 -4.07 15.30
C VAL A 78 5.67 -4.21 14.33
N VAL A 79 6.65 -3.32 14.41
CA VAL A 79 7.86 -3.37 13.58
C VAL A 79 9.06 -3.60 14.48
N MET A 80 9.86 -4.62 14.17
CA MET A 80 11.03 -5.00 14.96
C MET A 80 12.26 -5.16 14.08
N ALA A 81 13.43 -4.94 14.68
CA ALA A 81 14.70 -5.21 14.01
C ALA A 81 14.85 -6.72 13.76
N ASP A 82 15.20 -7.07 12.53
CA ASP A 82 15.47 -8.43 12.07
C ASP A 82 16.61 -8.41 11.03
N PRO A 83 17.82 -8.88 11.40
CA PRO A 83 18.98 -8.87 10.51
C PRO A 83 18.84 -9.81 9.31
N THR A 84 17.82 -10.69 9.27
CA THR A 84 17.55 -11.55 8.12
C THR A 84 16.87 -10.80 6.97
N CYS A 85 16.27 -9.64 7.24
CA CYS A 85 15.64 -8.79 6.23
C CYS A 85 16.68 -7.96 5.46
N LYS A 86 16.90 -8.31 4.19
CA LYS A 86 18.00 -7.73 3.39
C LYS A 86 17.67 -6.46 2.60
N GLY A 87 16.39 -6.08 2.50
CA GLY A 87 15.95 -4.90 1.74
C GLY A 87 15.78 -5.19 0.26
#